data_AF-A0A9X1SGS2-F1
#
_entry.id   AF-A0A9X1SGS2-F1
#
_cell.length_a   1.000
_cell.length_b   1.000
_cell.length_c   1.000
_cell.angle_alpha   90.00
_cell.angle_beta   90.00
_cell.angle_gamma   90.00
#
_symmetry.space_group_name_H-M   'P 1'
#
loop_
_entity.id
_entity.type
_entity.pdbx_description
1 polymer ?
#
loop_
_entity_poly.entity_id
_entity_poly.type
_entity_poly.pdbx_seq_one_letter_code
_entity_poly.pdbx_strand_id
1 'polypeptide(L)'
;MTDPNLNDDLLAHGDLRPVAAIAQQITGKRPSGPTTWRWIKKGVDRGIKLLAVPCNGRWNTTEAAFRDFLARRADSLRQSATPTPEVDDETLRVAGLL
;
A
#
# COMPACT_ATOMS: atom_id res chain seq x y z
N MET A 1 9.21 10.60 9.46
CA MET A 1 10.51 10.95 8.89
C MET A 1 10.89 9.77 8.01
N THR A 2 10.61 9.86 6.70
CA THR A 2 10.82 8.75 5.77
C THR A 2 12.17 8.97 5.11
N ASP A 3 13.17 8.18 5.47
CA ASP A 3 14.50 8.30 4.88
C ASP A 3 14.43 8.16 3.36
N PRO A 4 14.84 9.18 2.58
CA PRO A 4 14.78 9.12 1.13
C PRO A 4 15.68 8.02 0.54
N ASN A 5 16.73 7.62 1.26
CA ASN A 5 17.68 6.58 0.82
C ASN A 5 17.09 5.16 0.79
N LEU A 6 16.07 4.86 1.61
CA LEU A 6 15.49 3.52 1.66
C LEU A 6 14.84 3.13 0.31
N ASN A 7 14.29 4.12 -0.42
CA ASN A 7 13.59 3.87 -1.68
C ASN A 7 14.55 3.50 -2.82
N ASP A 8 15.74 4.13 -2.85
CA ASP A 8 16.76 3.85 -3.85
C ASP A 8 17.42 2.50 -3.58
N ASP A 9 17.68 2.16 -2.31
CA ASP A 9 18.21 0.85 -1.92
C ASP A 9 17.29 -0.31 -2.32
N LEU A 10 15.96 -0.13 -2.19
CA LEU A 10 14.98 -1.16 -2.54
C LEU A 10 14.94 -1.48 -4.04
N LEU A 11 15.30 -0.52 -4.90
CA LEU A 11 15.38 -0.73 -6.34
C LEU A 11 16.80 -1.10 -6.80
N ALA A 12 17.84 -0.75 -6.03
CA ALA A 12 19.24 -0.97 -6.37
C ALA A 12 19.69 -2.44 -6.22
N HIS A 13 19.10 -3.20 -5.30
CA HIS A 13 19.60 -4.53 -4.90
C HIS A 13 18.72 -5.72 -5.31
N GLY A 14 17.93 -5.60 -6.39
CA GLY A 14 17.08 -6.72 -6.82
C GLY A 14 16.78 -6.77 -8.31
N ASP A 15 16.33 -7.94 -8.75
CA ASP A 15 15.89 -8.14 -10.13
C ASP A 15 14.64 -7.33 -10.44
N LEU A 16 14.81 -6.31 -11.29
CA LEU A 16 13.71 -5.54 -11.83
C LEU A 16 12.86 -6.42 -12.74
N ARG A 17 11.62 -6.67 -12.34
CA ARG A 17 10.65 -7.46 -13.11
C ARG A 17 9.37 -6.66 -13.31
N PRO A 18 8.56 -6.98 -14.35
CA PRO A 18 7.30 -6.29 -14.59
C PRO A 18 6.39 -6.39 -13.36
N VAL A 19 5.81 -5.26 -12.94
CA VAL A 19 4.96 -5.18 -11.74
C VAL A 19 3.84 -6.22 -11.77
N ALA A 20 3.20 -6.40 -12.93
CA ALA A 20 2.12 -7.37 -13.09
C ALA A 20 2.58 -8.84 -12.90
N ALA A 21 3.84 -9.15 -13.22
CA ALA A 21 4.40 -10.49 -13.01
C ALA A 21 4.70 -10.73 -11.53
N ILE A 22 5.32 -9.76 -10.84
CA ILE A 22 5.56 -9.83 -9.39
C ILE A 22 4.24 -9.94 -8.62
N ALA A 23 3.26 -9.11 -8.97
CA ALA A 23 1.95 -9.13 -8.33
C ALA A 23 1.24 -10.48 -8.52
N GLN A 24 1.31 -11.07 -9.71
CA GLN A 24 0.77 -12.40 -9.99
C GLN A 24 1.47 -13.49 -9.18
N GLN A 25 2.80 -13.43 -9.05
CA GLN A 25 3.57 -14.37 -8.26
C GLN A 25 3.22 -14.30 -6.76
N ILE A 26 3.11 -13.09 -6.21
CA ILE A 26 2.91 -12.88 -4.76
C ILE A 26 1.43 -13.05 -4.35
N THR A 27 0.51 -12.55 -5.15
CA THR A 27 -0.93 -12.48 -4.77
C THR A 27 -1.80 -13.50 -5.50
N GLY A 28 -1.22 -14.25 -6.45
CA GLY A 28 -1.95 -15.15 -7.35
C GLY A 28 -2.78 -14.44 -8.41
N LYS A 29 -2.86 -13.10 -8.40
CA LYS A 29 -3.69 -12.32 -9.32
C LYS A 29 -2.87 -11.33 -10.11
N ARG A 30 -3.11 -11.29 -11.42
CA ARG A 30 -2.49 -10.32 -12.32
C ARG A 30 -3.30 -9.01 -12.31
N PRO A 31 -2.75 -7.88 -11.83
CA PRO A 31 -3.45 -6.61 -11.86
C PRO A 31 -3.58 -6.10 -13.30
N SER A 32 -4.64 -5.34 -13.57
CA SER A 32 -4.81 -4.66 -14.84
C SER A 32 -3.79 -3.53 -15.01
N GLY A 33 -3.59 -3.08 -16.26
CA GLY A 33 -2.76 -1.92 -16.57
C GLY A 33 -3.16 -0.65 -15.81
N PRO A 34 -4.45 -0.25 -15.80
CA PRO A 34 -4.92 0.90 -15.02
C PRO A 34 -4.69 0.76 -13.51
N THR A 35 -4.85 -0.43 -12.94
CA THR A 35 -4.55 -0.69 -11.53
C THR A 35 -3.07 -0.47 -11.23
N THR A 36 -2.20 -1.03 -12.08
CA THR A 36 -0.75 -0.85 -11.97
C THR A 36 -0.36 0.63 -12.06
N TRP A 37 -0.90 1.35 -13.05
CA TRP A 37 -0.66 2.78 -13.21
C TRP A 37 -1.13 3.58 -11.98
N ARG A 38 -2.29 3.23 -11.42
CA ARG A 38 -2.83 3.89 -10.22
C ARG A 38 -1.89 3.68 -9.04
N TRP A 39 -1.42 2.45 -8.78
CA TRP A 39 -0.49 2.15 -7.68
C TRP A 39 0.79 2.98 -7.76
N ILE A 40 1.29 3.24 -8.97
CA ILE A 40 2.56 3.94 -9.18
C ILE A 40 2.38 5.46 -9.15
N LYS A 41 1.40 5.99 -9.90
CA LYS A 41 1.26 7.44 -10.10
C LYS A 41 0.41 8.13 -9.05
N LYS A 42 -0.77 7.56 -8.77
CA LYS A 42 -1.73 8.15 -7.82
C LYS A 42 -1.52 7.63 -6.40
N GLY A 43 -1.09 6.38 -6.26
CA GLY A 43 -1.11 5.65 -5.01
C GLY A 43 -2.49 5.08 -4.68
N VAL A 44 -2.55 4.35 -3.57
CA VAL A 44 -3.75 3.78 -2.95
C VAL A 44 -3.78 4.18 -1.48
N ASP A 45 -4.93 4.04 -0.83
CA ASP A 45 -5.09 4.09 0.63
C ASP A 45 -4.23 5.19 1.31
N ARG A 46 -4.72 6.43 1.29
CA ARG A 46 -4.02 7.63 1.82
C ARG A 46 -2.70 7.98 1.09
N GLY A 47 -2.55 7.56 -0.16
CA GLY A 47 -1.47 8.01 -1.05
C GLY A 47 -0.22 7.13 -1.04
N ILE A 48 -0.31 5.91 -0.53
CA ILE A 48 0.76 4.91 -0.58
C ILE A 48 1.01 4.53 -2.04
N LYS A 49 2.25 4.73 -2.51
CA LYS A 49 2.66 4.47 -3.89
C LYS A 49 3.60 3.28 -3.97
N LEU A 50 3.48 2.53 -5.06
CA LEU A 50 4.44 1.50 -5.42
C LEU A 50 5.64 2.15 -6.11
N LEU A 51 6.85 1.85 -5.61
CA LEU A 51 8.10 2.22 -6.26
C LEU A 51 8.30 1.36 -7.51
N ALA A 52 8.44 2.00 -8.66
CA ALA A 52 8.64 1.33 -9.92
C ALA A 52 9.33 2.25 -10.92
N VAL A 53 10.11 1.66 -11.83
CA VAL A 53 10.79 2.35 -12.93
C VAL A 53 10.21 1.93 -14.28
N PRO A 54 10.08 2.87 -15.23
CA PRO A 54 9.68 2.51 -16.59
C PRO A 54 10.87 1.86 -17.30
N CYS A 55 10.67 0.67 -17.87
CA CYS A 55 11.67 -0.02 -18.71
C CYS A 55 10.94 -0.74 -19.85
N ASN A 56 11.36 -0.48 -21.09
CA ASN A 56 10.78 -1.07 -22.32
C ASN A 56 9.24 -0.95 -22.39
N GLY A 57 8.69 0.23 -22.10
CA GLY A 57 7.25 0.49 -22.15
C GLY A 57 6.42 -0.19 -21.05
N ARG A 58 7.07 -0.80 -20.05
CA ARG A 58 6.41 -1.44 -18.90
C ARG A 58 6.96 -0.88 -17.59
N TRP A 59 6.13 -0.91 -16.55
CA TRP A 59 6.59 -0.59 -15.20
C TRP A 59 7.20 -1.82 -14.56
N ASN A 60 8.43 -1.66 -14.05
CA ASN A 60 9.20 -2.70 -13.40
C ASN A 60 9.48 -2.29 -11.96
N THR A 61 9.51 -3.27 -11.07
CA THR A 61 9.80 -3.09 -9.65
C THR A 61 10.59 -4.29 -9.15
N THR A 62 11.10 -4.19 -7.93
CA THR A 62 11.71 -5.33 -7.24
C THR A 62 10.65 -6.01 -6.36
N GLU A 63 10.90 -7.27 -6.02
CA GLU A 63 10.04 -8.00 -5.09
C GLU A 63 10.01 -7.36 -3.71
N ALA A 64 11.15 -6.86 -3.23
CA ALA A 64 11.26 -6.15 -1.96
C ALA A 64 10.38 -4.90 -1.93
N ALA A 65 10.48 -4.04 -2.95
CA ALA A 65 9.65 -2.84 -3.07
C ALA A 65 8.14 -3.16 -3.13
N PHE A 66 7.77 -4.25 -3.81
CA PHE A 66 6.38 -4.66 -3.89
C PHE A 66 5.83 -5.20 -2.55
N ARG A 67 6.61 -6.00 -1.82
CA ARG A 67 6.23 -6.50 -0.48
C ARG A 67 6.10 -5.35 0.52
N ASP A 68 7.02 -4.41 0.49
CA ASP A 68 6.97 -3.23 1.34
C ASP A 68 5.75 -2.34 1.02
N PHE A 69 5.41 -2.17 -0.26
CA PHE A 69 4.15 -1.53 -0.66
C PHE A 69 2.92 -2.23 -0.06
N LEU A 70 2.87 -3.56 -0.06
CA LEU A 70 1.76 -4.32 0.53
C LEU A 70 1.72 -4.18 2.06
N ALA A 71 2.87 -4.19 2.73
CA ALA A 71 2.97 -4.00 4.18
C ALA A 71 2.42 -2.62 4.58
N ARG A 72 2.90 -1.55 3.92
CA ARG A 72 2.41 -0.18 4.12
C ARG A 72 0.91 -0.07 3.92
N ARG A 73 0.39 -0.71 2.87
CA ARG A 73 -1.04 -0.73 2.59
C ARG A 73 -1.84 -1.44 3.69
N ALA A 74 -1.38 -2.60 4.15
CA ALA A 74 -2.04 -3.35 5.21
C ALA A 74 -2.09 -2.55 6.52
N ASP A 75 -1.02 -1.84 6.86
CA ASP A 75 -0.98 -1.00 8.05
C ASP A 75 -1.94 0.20 7.95
N SER A 76 -2.06 0.81 6.77
CA SER A 76 -3.02 1.90 6.56
C SER A 76 -4.48 1.45 6.70
N LEU A 77 -4.79 0.22 6.23
CA LEU A 77 -6.13 -0.35 6.40
C LEU A 77 -6.42 -0.64 7.88
N ARG A 78 -5.45 -1.18 8.63
CA ARG A 78 -5.58 -1.40 10.08
C ARG A 78 -5.83 -0.11 10.85
N GLN A 79 -5.10 0.96 10.54
CA GLN A 79 -5.31 2.28 11.16
C GLN A 79 -6.66 2.92 10.83
N SER A 80 -7.34 2.45 9.78
CA SER A 80 -8.68 2.93 9.42
C SER A 80 -9.78 2.12 10.12
N ALA A 81 -9.46 0.95 10.68
CA ALA A 81 -10.37 0.09 11.42
C ALA A 81 -10.35 0.41 12.92
N THR A 82 -10.31 1.70 13.30
CA THR A 82 -10.53 2.09 14.69
C THR A 82 -11.92 1.60 15.09
N PRO A 83 -12.06 0.71 16.09
CA PRO A 83 -13.37 0.36 16.60
C PRO A 83 -14.03 1.64 17.10
N THR A 84 -15.22 1.94 16.61
CA THR A 84 -16.06 2.96 17.23
C THR A 84 -16.16 2.60 18.71
N PRO A 85 -15.78 3.47 19.66
CA PRO A 85 -16.04 3.19 21.06
C PRO A 85 -17.55 2.95 21.17
N GLU A 86 -17.94 1.76 21.62
CA GLU A 86 -19.31 1.52 22.05
C GLU A 86 -19.58 2.54 23.15
N VAL A 87 -20.38 3.55 22.82
CA VAL A 87 -20.90 4.47 23.82
C VAL A 87 -22.01 3.67 24.51
N ASP A 88 -21.64 3.14 25.66
CA ASP A 88 -22.50 2.46 26.61
C ASP A 88 -23.62 3.41 27.08
N ASP A 89 -24.84 2.89 27.22
CA ASP A 89 -26.04 3.65 27.64
C ASP A 89 -25.84 4.39 28.97
N GLU A 90 -24.95 3.89 29.82
CA GLU A 90 -24.59 4.52 31.09
C GLU A 90 -23.86 5.85 30.88
N THR A 91 -22.98 5.92 29.87
CA THR A 91 -22.27 7.14 29.48
C THR A 91 -23.26 8.19 28.92
N LEU A 92 -24.30 7.74 28.21
CA LEU A 92 -25.36 8.61 27.70
C LEU A 92 -26.31 9.12 28.80
N ARG A 93 -26.62 8.29 29.81
CA ARG A 93 -27.40 8.73 30.99
C ARG A 93 -26.67 9.79 31.80
N VAL A 94 -25.38 9.60 32.09
CA VAL A 94 -24.58 10.56 32.87
C VAL A 94 -24.45 11.91 32.16
N ALA A 95 -24.43 11.90 30.83
CA ALA A 95 -24.43 13.11 30.01
C ALA A 95 -25.79 13.81 29.89
N GLY A 96 -26.87 13.23 30.44
CA GLY A 96 -28.23 13.79 30.39
C GLY A 96 -28.89 13.71 29.02
N LEU A 97 -28.46 12.76 28.18
CA LEU A 97 -28.96 12.55 26.81
C LEU A 97 -30.05 11.46 26.73
N LEU A 98 -30.33 10.78 27.85
CA LEU A 98 -31.37 9.76 28.03
C LEU A 98 -32.20 10.04 29.29
#